data_AF-X1EVM4-F1
#
_entry.id   AF-X1EVM4-F1
#
_cell.length_a   1.000
_cell.length_b   1.000
_cell.length_c   1.000
_cell.angle_alpha   90.00
_cell.angle_beta   90.00
_cell.angle_gamma   90.00
#
_symmetry.space_group_name_H-M   'P 1'
#
loop_
_entity.id
_entity.type
_entity.pdbx_description
1 polymer ?
#
loop_
_entity_poly.entity_id
_entity_poly.type
_entity_poly.pdbx_seq_one_letter_code
_entity_poly.pdbx_strand_id
1 'polypeptide(L)'
;RGVCLRWLVLLSGCFRKMKITKNYSDKMHEIPVLSNDRLDWVRSYYYRLDVQYEIIKQLKNRECALLLPSWETNVKSLKKSVRNLRVHSPQYLQRALKKLNFITVKETELFNLYGSVATYKEGIPFTVLYLADRDTKTWNRIHYTKMVAYDFFLDIDAGSHKDINHALRSCIMVCDFLTSLKCPYSVRFSGKGFHIIIPHKYFKFNKFDPHDENNIYKSYYIIAKYILDEFSEMVDLSIYDSRRVCKIAYSL
;
A
#
# COMPACT_ATOMS: atom_id res chain seq x y z
N ARG A 1 -6.12 28.24 -18.24
CA ARG A 1 -4.67 28.05 -18.53
C ARG A 1 -3.74 28.62 -17.43
N GLY A 2 -4.20 28.99 -16.22
CA GLY A 2 -3.39 29.79 -15.29
C GLY A 2 -3.13 29.26 -13.87
N VAL A 3 -3.37 27.98 -13.55
CA VAL A 3 -3.21 27.47 -12.17
C VAL A 3 -1.96 26.60 -11.98
N CYS A 4 -1.37 26.08 -13.06
CA CYS A 4 -0.27 25.11 -12.97
C CYS A 4 1.14 25.74 -12.92
N LEU A 5 1.32 26.98 -13.41
CA LEU A 5 2.63 27.65 -13.49
C LEU A 5 2.97 28.51 -12.26
N ARG A 6 2.03 28.70 -11.33
CA ARG A 6 2.26 29.50 -10.10
C ARG A 6 3.02 28.73 -9.01
N TRP A 7 3.22 27.42 -9.17
CA TRP A 7 3.80 26.53 -8.17
C TRP A 7 5.34 26.53 -8.13
N LEU A 8 6.02 27.03 -9.19
CA LEU A 8 7.45 26.82 -9.39
C LEU A 8 8.37 28.00 -8.98
N VAL A 9 7.85 29.16 -8.57
CA VAL A 9 8.65 30.40 -8.44
C VAL A 9 8.97 30.81 -6.99
N LEU A 10 8.42 30.14 -5.96
CA LEU A 10 8.52 30.60 -4.56
C LEU A 10 9.56 29.88 -3.68
N LEU A 11 10.36 28.96 -4.20
CA LEU A 11 11.03 27.94 -3.35
C LEU A 11 12.56 28.03 -3.26
N SER A 12 13.19 29.13 -3.69
CA SER A 12 14.66 29.21 -3.83
C SER A 12 15.43 29.83 -2.66
N GLY A 13 14.89 29.87 -1.43
CA GLY A 13 15.65 30.48 -0.35
C GLY A 13 15.24 30.09 1.06
N CYS A 14 15.79 28.97 1.57
CA CYS A 14 16.34 28.93 2.94
C CYS A 14 16.85 27.54 3.41
N PHE A 15 18.09 27.56 3.91
CA PHE A 15 18.65 26.82 5.06
C PHE A 15 19.09 25.33 4.99
N ARG A 16 20.43 25.22 5.10
CA ARG A 16 21.32 24.43 5.99
C ARG A 16 20.86 23.11 6.65
N LYS A 17 21.70 22.10 6.40
CA LYS A 17 21.72 20.71 6.91
C LYS A 17 22.12 20.58 8.40
N MET A 18 21.47 19.66 9.11
CA MET A 18 22.00 19.00 10.32
C MET A 18 22.18 17.49 10.05
N LYS A 19 23.31 16.94 10.48
CA LYS A 19 23.64 15.50 10.42
C LYS A 19 23.39 14.87 11.79
N ILE A 20 22.68 13.74 11.82
CA ILE A 20 22.59 12.86 12.99
C ILE A 20 23.03 11.47 12.54
N THR A 21 24.01 10.90 13.23
CA THR A 21 24.40 9.49 13.12
C THR A 21 24.17 8.83 14.48
N LYS A 22 23.63 7.61 14.47
CA LYS A 22 23.98 6.58 15.46
C LYS A 22 23.61 5.18 14.99
N ASN A 23 24.60 4.30 15.09
CA ASN A 23 24.52 2.86 14.87
C ASN A 23 23.84 2.16 16.04
N TYR A 24 23.07 1.10 15.75
CA TYR A 24 22.61 0.14 16.76
C TYR A 24 22.78 -1.28 16.21
N SER A 25 23.35 -2.14 17.05
CA SER A 25 23.77 -3.52 16.77
C SER A 25 22.60 -4.50 16.66
N ASP A 26 22.69 -5.39 15.68
CA ASP A 26 21.76 -6.50 15.44
C ASP A 26 21.90 -7.61 16.50
N LYS A 27 20.88 -7.78 17.35
CA LYS A 27 20.60 -9.05 18.03
C LYS A 27 19.37 -9.66 17.37
N MET A 28 19.53 -10.84 16.77
CA MET A 28 18.41 -11.62 16.24
C MET A 28 17.53 -12.07 17.40
N HIS A 29 16.36 -11.48 17.53
CA HIS A 29 15.32 -11.94 18.44
C HIS A 29 14.65 -13.18 17.85
N GLU A 30 14.56 -14.26 18.63
CA GLU A 30 13.75 -15.43 18.31
C GLU A 30 12.29 -14.98 18.10
N ILE A 31 11.69 -15.37 16.98
CA ILE A 31 10.30 -15.02 16.65
C ILE A 31 9.40 -15.90 17.53
N PRO A 32 8.59 -15.32 18.43
CA PRO A 32 7.73 -16.12 19.30
C PRO A 32 6.67 -16.83 18.47
N VAL A 33 6.51 -18.14 18.69
CA VAL A 33 5.42 -18.94 18.12
C VAL A 33 4.08 -18.38 18.62
N LEU A 34 3.08 -18.23 17.74
CA LEU A 34 1.77 -17.74 18.15
C LEU A 34 1.04 -18.86 18.90
N SER A 35 0.42 -18.55 20.03
CA SER A 35 -0.46 -19.50 20.71
C SER A 35 -1.68 -19.81 19.84
N ASN A 36 -2.26 -21.01 20.01
CA ASN A 36 -3.50 -21.41 19.33
C ASN A 36 -4.63 -20.39 19.55
N ASP A 37 -4.75 -19.84 20.76
CA ASP A 37 -5.74 -18.80 21.08
C ASP A 37 -5.57 -17.55 20.21
N ARG A 38 -4.33 -17.15 19.93
CA ARG A 38 -4.06 -16.00 19.08
C ARG A 38 -4.43 -16.27 17.62
N LEU A 39 -4.16 -17.48 17.13
CA LEU A 39 -4.57 -17.90 15.79
C LEU A 39 -6.10 -17.92 15.65
N ASP A 40 -6.80 -18.49 16.64
CA ASP A 40 -8.26 -18.55 16.67
C ASP A 40 -8.90 -17.17 16.80
N TRP A 41 -8.29 -16.27 17.56
CA TRP A 41 -8.71 -14.86 17.59
C TRP A 41 -8.55 -14.20 16.22
N VAL A 42 -7.40 -14.37 15.54
CA VAL A 42 -7.18 -13.82 14.19
C VAL A 42 -8.20 -14.38 13.20
N ARG A 43 -8.49 -15.70 13.25
CA ARG A 43 -9.53 -16.31 12.43
C ARG A 43 -10.85 -15.60 12.71
N SER A 44 -11.25 -15.57 13.97
CA SER A 44 -12.53 -15.01 14.40
C SER A 44 -12.68 -13.55 13.97
N TYR A 45 -11.62 -12.75 14.08
CA TYR A 45 -11.59 -11.36 13.64
C TYR A 45 -11.96 -11.20 12.16
N TYR A 46 -11.27 -11.91 11.25
CA TYR A 46 -11.57 -11.85 9.82
C TYR A 46 -12.90 -12.51 9.44
N TYR A 47 -13.46 -13.37 10.29
CA TYR A 47 -14.77 -13.99 10.08
C TYR A 47 -15.96 -13.12 10.52
N ARG A 48 -15.72 -12.01 11.23
CA ARG A 48 -16.79 -11.05 11.58
C ARG A 48 -17.33 -10.32 10.34
N LEU A 49 -18.64 -10.19 10.25
CA LEU A 49 -19.31 -9.58 9.10
C LEU A 49 -18.94 -8.11 8.90
N ASP A 50 -18.89 -7.32 9.98
CA ASP A 50 -18.52 -5.90 9.95
C ASP A 50 -17.12 -5.68 9.36
N VAL A 51 -16.14 -6.48 9.80
CA VAL A 51 -14.77 -6.49 9.26
C VAL A 51 -14.77 -6.86 7.77
N GLN A 52 -15.51 -7.90 7.39
CA GLN A 52 -15.58 -8.33 5.99
C GLN A 52 -16.17 -7.25 5.08
N TYR A 53 -17.26 -6.59 5.49
CA TYR A 53 -17.88 -5.53 4.68
C TYR A 53 -16.93 -4.36 4.45
N GLU A 54 -16.19 -3.93 5.46
CA GLU A 54 -15.21 -2.84 5.32
C GLU A 54 -14.01 -3.22 4.43
N ILE A 55 -13.55 -4.47 4.52
CA ILE A 55 -12.52 -5.00 3.61
C ILE A 55 -13.06 -5.01 2.16
N ILE A 56 -14.25 -5.55 1.93
CA ILE A 56 -14.82 -5.68 0.59
C ILE A 56 -15.13 -4.32 -0.04
N LYS A 57 -15.61 -3.35 0.74
CA LYS A 57 -15.83 -1.97 0.30
C LYS A 57 -14.56 -1.36 -0.28
N GLN A 58 -13.42 -1.59 0.36
CA GLN A 58 -12.12 -1.13 -0.12
C GLN A 58 -11.60 -1.92 -1.32
N LEU A 59 -11.90 -3.21 -1.43
CA LEU A 59 -11.39 -4.10 -2.49
C LEU A 59 -12.27 -4.16 -3.74
N LYS A 60 -13.46 -3.53 -3.74
CA LYS A 60 -14.38 -3.54 -4.88
C LYS A 60 -13.66 -3.09 -6.15
N ASN A 61 -13.64 -3.98 -7.15
CA ASN A 61 -12.98 -3.76 -8.43
C ASN A 61 -11.46 -3.50 -8.36
N ARG A 62 -10.80 -3.93 -7.28
CA ARG A 62 -9.36 -3.82 -7.10
C ARG A 62 -8.71 -5.18 -6.96
N GLU A 63 -7.39 -5.21 -7.15
CA GLU A 63 -6.57 -6.36 -6.80
C GLU A 63 -6.48 -6.50 -5.29
N CYS A 64 -6.69 -7.71 -4.78
CA CYS A 64 -6.27 -8.07 -3.44
C CYS A 64 -4.93 -8.81 -3.51
N ALA A 65 -4.05 -8.49 -2.56
CA ALA A 65 -2.77 -9.15 -2.37
C ALA A 65 -2.60 -9.56 -0.90
N LEU A 66 -1.92 -10.69 -0.68
CA LEU A 66 -1.51 -11.19 0.62
C LEU A 66 0.00 -11.13 0.65
N LEU A 67 0.56 -10.27 1.49
CA LEU A 67 2.00 -10.11 1.61
C LEU A 67 2.41 -10.50 3.02
N LEU A 68 3.53 -11.20 3.13
CA LEU A 68 4.18 -11.45 4.40
C LEU A 68 4.75 -10.13 4.96
N PRO A 69 4.76 -9.94 6.29
CA PRO A 69 5.39 -8.79 6.90
C PRO A 69 6.88 -8.70 6.57
N SER A 70 7.40 -7.49 6.37
CA SER A 70 8.80 -7.28 5.95
C SER A 70 9.85 -7.76 6.96
N TRP A 71 9.47 -8.00 8.21
CA TRP A 71 10.36 -8.51 9.26
C TRP A 71 10.48 -10.05 9.27
N GLU A 72 9.68 -10.75 8.47
CA GLU A 72 9.70 -12.21 8.37
C GLU A 72 10.75 -12.65 7.33
N THR A 73 12.02 -12.34 7.60
CA THR A 73 13.16 -12.53 6.67
C THR A 73 13.75 -13.94 6.67
N ASN A 74 13.42 -14.75 7.68
CA ASN A 74 14.10 -16.03 7.92
C ASN A 74 13.50 -17.24 7.20
N VAL A 75 12.40 -17.08 6.47
CA VAL A 75 11.75 -18.22 5.80
C VAL A 75 12.17 -18.29 4.35
N LYS A 76 13.40 -18.81 4.12
CA LYS A 76 13.94 -19.13 2.78
C LYS A 76 13.00 -19.99 1.91
N SER A 77 12.00 -20.64 2.49
CA SER A 77 11.07 -21.55 1.79
C SER A 77 9.71 -20.95 1.43
N LEU A 78 9.36 -19.72 1.82
CA LEU A 78 8.00 -19.18 1.64
C LEU A 78 8.00 -17.73 1.13
N LYS A 79 8.57 -17.47 -0.06
CA LYS A 79 8.19 -16.30 -0.87
C LYS A 79 6.75 -16.44 -1.40
N LYS A 80 5.75 -16.61 -0.53
CA LYS A 80 4.34 -16.80 -0.90
C LYS A 80 3.55 -15.50 -0.82
N SER A 81 4.10 -14.39 -1.33
CA SER A 81 3.27 -13.23 -1.61
C SER A 81 2.25 -13.61 -2.68
N VAL A 82 0.97 -13.67 -2.32
CA VAL A 82 -0.11 -14.04 -3.23
C VAL A 82 -0.75 -12.78 -3.77
N ARG A 83 -0.58 -12.53 -5.07
CA ARG A 83 -1.16 -11.39 -5.78
C ARG A 83 -2.27 -11.82 -6.73
N ASN A 84 -2.93 -10.84 -7.34
CA ASN A 84 -3.99 -11.04 -8.33
C ASN A 84 -5.20 -11.81 -7.76
N LEU A 85 -5.57 -11.54 -6.50
CA LEU A 85 -6.78 -12.13 -5.91
C LEU A 85 -8.00 -11.26 -6.18
N ARG A 86 -9.09 -11.91 -6.57
CA ARG A 86 -10.41 -11.30 -6.66
C ARG A 86 -11.17 -11.53 -5.36
N VAL A 87 -11.18 -10.53 -4.49
CA VAL A 87 -11.87 -10.57 -3.19
C VAL A 87 -12.90 -9.46 -3.16
N HIS A 88 -14.00 -9.67 -3.89
CA HIS A 88 -15.08 -8.66 -4.09
C HIS A 88 -16.37 -9.01 -3.38
N SER A 89 -16.41 -10.13 -2.64
CA SER A 89 -17.51 -10.49 -1.76
C SER A 89 -16.99 -11.15 -0.47
N PRO A 90 -17.77 -11.11 0.62
CA PRO A 90 -17.45 -11.81 1.87
C PRO A 90 -17.14 -13.31 1.65
N GLN A 91 -17.91 -13.97 0.78
CA GLN A 91 -17.71 -15.40 0.46
C GLN A 91 -16.37 -15.65 -0.24
N TYR A 92 -15.94 -14.75 -1.15
CA TYR A 92 -14.62 -14.85 -1.78
C TYR A 92 -13.49 -14.61 -0.78
N LEU A 93 -13.66 -13.67 0.15
CA LEU A 93 -12.68 -13.44 1.23
C LEU A 93 -12.54 -14.70 2.09
N GLN A 94 -13.65 -15.24 2.60
CA GLN A 94 -13.63 -16.47 3.40
C GLN A 94 -13.01 -17.65 2.65
N ARG A 95 -13.35 -17.82 1.36
CA ARG A 95 -12.75 -18.85 0.50
C ARG A 95 -11.25 -18.65 0.33
N ALA A 96 -10.79 -17.42 0.12
CA ALA A 96 -9.37 -17.09 0.03
C ALA A 96 -8.65 -17.39 1.34
N LEU A 97 -9.21 -16.95 2.48
CA LEU A 97 -8.66 -17.21 3.81
C LEU A 97 -8.52 -18.71 4.10
N LYS A 98 -9.55 -19.50 3.76
CA LYS A 98 -9.58 -20.96 3.95
C LYS A 98 -8.64 -21.71 3.01
N LYS A 99 -8.62 -21.39 1.72
CA LYS A 99 -7.87 -22.15 0.71
C LYS A 99 -6.39 -21.79 0.64
N LEU A 100 -6.05 -20.54 0.95
CA LEU A 100 -4.65 -20.08 0.94
C LEU A 100 -3.96 -20.34 2.28
N ASN A 101 -4.65 -20.98 3.24
CA ASN A 101 -4.13 -21.24 4.58
C ASN A 101 -3.56 -19.96 5.20
N PHE A 102 -4.37 -18.89 5.19
CA PHE A 102 -3.99 -17.52 5.60
C PHE A 102 -3.44 -17.43 7.04
N ILE A 103 -3.57 -18.52 7.81
CA ILE A 103 -3.31 -18.59 9.25
C ILE A 103 -2.44 -19.83 9.58
N THR A 104 -1.96 -20.60 8.59
CA THR A 104 -1.53 -21.99 8.86
C THR A 104 -0.38 -22.55 8.05
N VAL A 105 0.43 -21.77 7.32
CA VAL A 105 1.58 -22.40 6.65
C VAL A 105 2.65 -22.83 7.66
N LYS A 106 2.78 -22.08 8.76
CA LYS A 106 3.32 -22.47 10.08
C LYS A 106 2.60 -21.57 11.09
N GLU A 107 2.38 -22.00 12.32
CA GLU A 107 1.66 -21.30 13.41
C GLU A 107 2.29 -19.95 13.84
N THR A 108 2.98 -19.26 12.93
CA THR A 108 3.79 -18.06 13.15
C THR A 108 3.55 -16.98 12.08
N GLU A 109 3.05 -17.32 10.89
CA GLU A 109 3.02 -16.40 9.74
C GLU A 109 1.63 -15.76 9.59
N LEU A 110 1.51 -14.47 9.92
CA LEU A 110 0.29 -13.69 9.70
C LEU A 110 0.43 -12.84 8.44
N PHE A 111 -0.37 -13.16 7.41
CA PHE A 111 -0.43 -12.35 6.21
C PHE A 111 -1.17 -11.03 6.47
N ASN A 112 -0.62 -9.97 5.88
CA ASN A 112 -1.29 -8.68 5.77
C ASN A 112 -2.12 -8.65 4.48
N LEU A 113 -3.32 -8.07 4.54
CA LEU A 113 -4.16 -7.80 3.37
C LEU A 113 -3.79 -6.47 2.74
N TYR A 114 -3.61 -6.49 1.43
CA TYR A 114 -3.34 -5.31 0.62
C TYR A 114 -4.36 -5.19 -0.52
N GLY A 115 -4.64 -3.94 -0.90
CA GLY A 115 -5.47 -3.57 -2.03
C GLY A 115 -4.66 -2.76 -3.03
N SER A 116 -4.84 -3.01 -4.33
CA SER A 116 -4.25 -2.15 -5.36
C SER A 116 -4.81 -0.74 -5.30
N VAL A 117 -3.95 0.25 -5.53
CA VAL A 117 -4.39 1.64 -5.67
C VAL A 117 -5.09 1.89 -7.02
N ALA A 118 -4.95 0.93 -7.96
CA ALA A 118 -5.67 0.88 -9.22
C ALA A 118 -7.07 0.26 -9.05
N THR A 119 -8.05 0.85 -9.72
CA THR A 119 -9.40 0.27 -9.90
C THR A 119 -9.58 -0.16 -11.35
N TYR A 120 -10.18 -1.33 -11.56
CA TYR A 120 -10.38 -1.94 -12.86
C TYR A 120 -11.86 -1.98 -13.24
N LYS A 121 -12.21 -1.75 -14.51
CA LYS A 121 -13.62 -1.64 -14.95
C LYS A 121 -14.49 -2.81 -14.49
N GLU A 122 -13.97 -4.02 -14.66
CA GLU A 122 -14.66 -5.29 -14.38
C GLU A 122 -13.99 -6.04 -13.21
N GLY A 123 -13.12 -5.35 -12.46
CA GLY A 123 -12.29 -5.95 -11.44
C GLY A 123 -11.12 -6.76 -12.01
N ILE A 124 -10.57 -7.65 -11.18
CA ILE A 124 -9.53 -8.60 -11.58
C ILE A 124 -10.21 -9.83 -12.19
N PRO A 125 -9.63 -10.46 -13.22
CA PRO A 125 -10.07 -11.76 -13.71
C PRO A 125 -10.23 -12.76 -12.57
N PHE A 126 -11.19 -13.68 -12.71
CA PHE A 126 -11.29 -14.79 -11.77
C PHE A 126 -10.01 -15.61 -11.85
N THR A 127 -9.25 -15.64 -10.76
CA THR A 127 -8.06 -16.46 -10.63
C THR A 127 -8.40 -17.72 -9.85
N VAL A 128 -7.89 -18.85 -10.33
CA VAL A 128 -7.91 -20.09 -9.56
C VAL A 128 -7.13 -19.91 -8.25
N LEU A 129 -7.62 -20.47 -7.15
CA LEU A 129 -6.90 -20.41 -5.86
C LEU A 129 -5.72 -21.38 -5.80
N TYR A 130 -5.61 -22.29 -6.78
CA TYR A 130 -4.43 -23.10 -7.03
C TYR A 130 -3.33 -22.22 -7.65
N LEU A 131 -2.32 -21.87 -6.86
CA LEU A 131 -1.31 -20.88 -7.25
C LEU A 131 -0.51 -21.28 -8.50
N ALA A 132 -0.30 -22.58 -8.71
CA ALA A 132 0.44 -23.12 -9.85
C ALA A 132 -0.26 -22.89 -11.19
N ASP A 133 -1.60 -22.89 -11.21
CA ASP A 133 -2.39 -22.80 -12.45
C ASP A 133 -2.75 -21.35 -12.81
N ARG A 134 -2.16 -20.36 -12.13
CA ARG A 134 -2.46 -18.95 -12.38
C ARG A 134 -1.66 -18.39 -13.54
N ASP A 135 -2.35 -17.88 -14.55
CA ASP A 135 -1.74 -17.00 -15.55
C ASP A 135 -1.56 -15.57 -15.01
N THR A 136 -0.58 -15.41 -14.11
CA THR A 136 -0.21 -14.07 -13.62
C THR A 136 0.56 -13.26 -14.66
N LYS A 137 1.29 -13.92 -15.58
CA LYS A 137 2.15 -13.24 -16.56
C LYS A 137 1.34 -12.39 -17.53
N THR A 138 0.27 -12.97 -18.09
CA THR A 138 -0.60 -12.24 -19.02
C THR A 138 -1.25 -11.05 -18.32
N TRP A 139 -1.83 -11.28 -17.13
CA TRP A 139 -2.44 -10.19 -16.36
C TRP A 139 -1.44 -9.07 -16.07
N ASN A 140 -0.24 -9.40 -15.58
CA ASN A 140 0.79 -8.41 -15.27
C ASN A 140 1.14 -7.55 -16.49
N ARG A 141 1.12 -8.13 -17.70
CA ARG A 141 1.39 -7.39 -18.95
C ARG A 141 0.24 -6.48 -19.37
N ILE A 142 -1.02 -6.91 -19.20
CA ILE A 142 -2.18 -6.20 -19.80
C ILE A 142 -3.01 -5.39 -18.81
N HIS A 143 -2.78 -5.52 -17.50
CA HIS A 143 -3.65 -4.97 -16.45
C HIS A 143 -3.95 -3.47 -16.62
N TYR A 144 -2.97 -2.67 -17.06
CA TYR A 144 -3.12 -1.22 -17.24
C TYR A 144 -4.19 -0.85 -18.28
N THR A 145 -4.42 -1.71 -19.29
CA THR A 145 -5.47 -1.52 -20.30
C THR A 145 -6.89 -1.65 -19.75
N LYS A 146 -7.03 -2.22 -18.55
CA LYS A 146 -8.31 -2.45 -17.86
C LYS A 146 -8.55 -1.48 -16.72
N MET A 147 -7.57 -0.62 -16.40
CA MET A 147 -7.70 0.37 -15.35
C MET A 147 -8.68 1.47 -15.76
N VAL A 148 -9.48 1.91 -14.80
CA VAL A 148 -10.39 3.05 -14.93
C VAL A 148 -10.06 4.16 -13.95
N ALA A 149 -9.27 3.86 -12.92
CA ALA A 149 -8.82 4.82 -11.93
C ALA A 149 -7.52 4.35 -11.29
N TYR A 150 -6.74 5.31 -10.80
CA TYR A 150 -5.49 5.06 -10.10
C TYR A 150 -5.29 6.16 -9.04
N ASP A 151 -5.55 5.82 -7.77
CA ASP A 151 -5.50 6.79 -6.68
C ASP A 151 -4.06 7.19 -6.39
N PHE A 152 -3.84 8.45 -6.00
CA PHE A 152 -2.52 8.88 -5.56
C PHE A 152 -2.25 8.32 -4.17
N PHE A 153 -1.09 7.72 -4.03
CA PHE A 153 -0.65 7.04 -2.82
C PHE A 153 0.71 7.61 -2.41
N LEU A 154 0.78 8.05 -1.16
CA LEU A 154 1.99 8.51 -0.51
C LEU A 154 2.26 7.58 0.68
N ASP A 155 3.50 7.12 0.78
CA ASP A 155 3.95 6.27 1.87
C ASP A 155 5.01 7.02 2.67
N ILE A 156 4.70 7.31 3.94
CA ILE A 156 5.59 7.94 4.90
C ILE A 156 6.12 6.82 5.79
N ASP A 157 7.34 6.36 5.51
CA ASP A 157 7.92 5.20 6.19
C ASP A 157 8.94 5.62 7.25
N ALA A 158 8.72 5.18 8.50
CA ALA A 158 9.71 5.36 9.56
C ALA A 158 10.87 4.35 9.44
N GLY A 159 10.81 3.38 8.52
CA GLY A 159 11.72 2.23 8.44
C GLY A 159 13.21 2.60 8.46
N SER A 160 13.62 3.57 7.65
CA SER A 160 15.01 4.05 7.58
C SER A 160 15.43 4.87 8.80
N HIS A 161 14.49 5.56 9.45
CA HIS A 161 14.76 6.49 10.56
C HIS A 161 14.55 5.85 11.94
N LYS A 162 13.82 4.73 12.02
CA LYS A 162 13.36 4.07 13.26
C LYS A 162 12.62 5.01 14.24
N ASP A 163 12.08 6.14 13.75
CA ASP A 163 11.39 7.15 14.55
C ASP A 163 9.94 7.32 14.05
N ILE A 164 9.02 6.59 14.70
CA ILE A 164 7.59 6.67 14.37
C ILE A 164 6.98 8.02 14.70
N ASN A 165 7.50 8.72 15.71
CA ASN A 165 7.01 10.05 16.07
C ASN A 165 7.38 11.07 14.99
N HIS A 166 8.54 10.92 14.38
CA HIS A 166 8.92 11.71 13.22
C HIS A 166 8.01 11.40 12.01
N ALA A 167 7.72 10.13 11.72
CA ALA A 167 6.76 9.79 10.66
C ALA A 167 5.35 10.35 10.93
N LEU A 168 4.92 10.41 12.19
CA LEU A 168 3.65 11.04 12.57
C LEU A 168 3.68 12.55 12.34
N ARG A 169 4.73 13.26 12.75
CA ARG A 169 4.89 14.71 12.50
C ARG A 169 4.89 15.02 11.01
N SER A 170 5.65 14.25 10.23
CA SER A 170 5.68 14.32 8.77
C SER A 170 4.30 14.13 8.16
N CYS A 171 3.55 13.11 8.63
CA CYS A 171 2.18 12.86 8.18
C CYS A 171 1.26 14.05 8.46
N ILE A 172 1.33 14.64 9.66
CA ILE A 172 0.54 15.82 10.02
C ILE A 172 0.86 17.00 9.09
N MET A 173 2.14 17.30 8.85
CA MET A 173 2.53 18.40 7.96
C MET A 173 1.97 18.23 6.54
N VAL A 174 2.05 17.03 5.98
CA VAL A 174 1.47 16.73 4.66
C VAL A 174 -0.06 16.84 4.68
N CYS A 175 -0.71 16.36 5.74
CA CYS A 175 -2.16 16.46 5.90
C CYS A 175 -2.64 17.91 6.01
N ASP A 176 -1.93 18.76 6.76
CA ASP A 176 -2.22 20.19 6.89
C ASP A 176 -2.08 20.89 5.53
N PHE A 177 -1.02 20.57 4.78
CA PHE A 177 -0.85 21.05 3.41
C PHE A 177 -2.03 20.64 2.52
N LEU A 178 -2.39 19.35 2.46
CA LEU A 178 -3.53 18.88 1.66
C LEU A 178 -4.86 19.51 2.09
N THR A 179 -5.06 19.71 3.40
CA THR A 179 -6.25 20.37 3.97
C THR A 179 -6.32 21.84 3.54
N SER A 180 -5.19 22.56 3.54
CA SER A 180 -5.11 23.94 3.04
C SER A 180 -5.51 24.06 1.57
N LEU A 181 -5.25 23.01 0.78
CA LEU A 181 -5.65 22.91 -0.62
C LEU A 181 -7.10 22.43 -0.82
N LYS A 182 -7.83 22.15 0.27
CA LYS A 182 -9.15 21.49 0.24
C LYS A 182 -9.13 20.18 -0.55
N CYS A 183 -8.00 19.49 -0.55
CA CYS A 183 -7.82 18.20 -1.19
C CYS A 183 -8.21 17.10 -0.19
N PRO A 184 -9.21 16.25 -0.47
CA PRO A 184 -9.58 15.22 0.47
C PRO A 184 -8.66 14.00 0.34
N TYR A 185 -8.34 13.43 1.49
CA TYR A 185 -7.45 12.29 1.63
C TYR A 185 -7.98 11.35 2.70
N SER A 186 -7.46 10.12 2.72
CA SER A 186 -7.58 9.22 3.86
C SER A 186 -6.21 8.84 4.37
N VAL A 187 -6.02 8.88 5.69
CA VAL A 187 -4.78 8.45 6.36
C VAL A 187 -4.98 7.05 6.93
N ARG A 188 -3.95 6.21 6.84
CA ARG A 188 -3.94 4.87 7.46
C ARG A 188 -2.60 4.60 8.10
N PHE A 189 -2.60 3.99 9.27
CA PHE A 189 -1.38 3.47 9.87
C PHE A 189 -0.96 2.18 9.15
N SER A 190 0.29 2.12 8.68
CA SER A 190 0.82 0.96 7.93
C SER A 190 1.47 -0.10 8.83
N GLY A 191 1.64 0.20 10.12
CA GLY A 191 2.40 -0.60 11.08
C GLY A 191 3.80 -0.07 11.35
N LYS A 192 4.41 0.61 10.35
CA LYS A 192 5.74 1.25 10.45
C LYS A 192 5.75 2.72 10.01
N GLY A 193 4.60 3.25 9.66
CA GLY A 193 4.47 4.57 9.07
C GLY A 193 3.01 4.89 8.75
N PHE A 194 2.82 5.80 7.80
CA PHE A 194 1.50 6.30 7.43
C PHE A 194 1.32 6.30 5.92
N HIS A 195 0.18 5.78 5.49
CA HIS A 195 -0.28 5.84 4.12
C HIS A 195 -1.26 7.01 3.97
N ILE A 196 -1.03 7.89 3.01
CA ILE A 196 -1.98 8.93 2.60
C ILE A 196 -2.49 8.56 1.21
N ILE A 197 -3.82 8.45 1.08
CA ILE A 197 -4.47 8.08 -0.18
C ILE A 197 -5.38 9.23 -0.61
N ILE A 198 -5.16 9.74 -1.83
CA ILE A 198 -5.97 10.79 -2.45
C ILE A 198 -6.73 10.19 -3.65
N PRO A 199 -8.06 10.28 -3.68
CA PRO A 199 -8.86 9.72 -4.77
C PRO A 199 -8.46 10.29 -6.14
N HIS A 200 -8.34 9.43 -7.15
CA HIS A 200 -7.95 9.81 -8.52
C HIS A 200 -8.77 10.96 -9.12
N LYS A 201 -10.04 11.13 -8.71
CA LYS A 201 -10.96 12.17 -9.22
C LYS A 201 -10.46 13.61 -8.98
N TYR A 202 -9.46 13.80 -8.13
CA TYR A 202 -8.82 15.10 -7.87
C TYR A 202 -7.64 15.39 -8.81
N PHE A 203 -7.24 14.43 -9.64
CA PHE A 203 -6.17 14.58 -10.61
C PHE A 203 -6.73 14.57 -12.03
N LYS A 204 -6.10 15.34 -12.93
CA LYS A 204 -6.42 15.25 -14.35
C LYS A 204 -5.87 13.94 -14.91
N PHE A 205 -6.68 13.27 -15.72
CA PHE A 205 -6.34 11.96 -16.26
C PHE A 205 -5.11 12.01 -17.15
N ASN A 206 -4.11 11.24 -16.76
CA ASN A 206 -2.99 10.83 -17.60
C ASN A 206 -3.19 9.37 -18.01
N LYS A 207 -2.40 8.91 -18.98
CA LYS A 207 -2.47 7.53 -19.46
C LYS A 207 -2.03 6.55 -18.35
N PHE A 208 -2.62 5.36 -18.34
CA PHE A 208 -2.23 4.28 -17.40
C PHE A 208 -1.10 3.39 -17.94
N ASP A 209 -0.72 3.54 -19.21
CA ASP A 209 0.36 2.76 -19.80
C ASP A 209 1.71 3.11 -19.13
N PRO A 210 2.37 2.17 -18.42
CA PRO A 210 3.65 2.44 -17.76
C PRO A 210 4.78 2.77 -18.74
N HIS A 211 4.64 2.44 -20.02
CA HIS A 211 5.63 2.75 -21.05
C HIS A 211 5.45 4.14 -21.66
N ASP A 212 4.31 4.79 -21.45
CA ASP A 212 4.08 6.14 -21.96
C ASP A 212 4.90 7.18 -21.16
N GLU A 213 5.41 8.21 -21.83
CA GLU A 213 6.18 9.27 -21.19
C GLU A 213 5.35 10.14 -20.25
N ASN A 214 4.06 10.32 -20.56
CA ASN A 214 3.11 11.14 -19.85
C ASN A 214 2.11 10.27 -19.08
N ASN A 215 2.61 9.22 -18.43
CA ASN A 215 1.80 8.34 -17.60
C ASN A 215 1.53 8.90 -16.20
N ILE A 216 0.49 8.40 -15.55
CA ILE A 216 0.07 8.88 -14.22
C ILE A 216 1.13 8.63 -13.14
N TYR A 217 1.91 7.54 -13.23
CA TYR A 217 2.90 7.15 -12.23
C TYR A 217 4.04 8.18 -12.15
N LYS A 218 4.50 8.66 -13.30
CA LYS A 218 5.50 9.74 -13.38
C LYS A 218 4.96 11.05 -12.82
N SER A 219 3.71 11.39 -13.09
CA SER A 219 3.09 12.60 -12.52
C SER A 219 2.97 12.52 -10.99
N TYR A 220 2.56 11.37 -10.48
CA TYR A 220 2.48 11.12 -9.04
C TYR A 220 3.86 11.12 -8.39
N TYR A 221 4.89 10.58 -9.05
CA TYR A 221 6.28 10.69 -8.60
C TYR A 221 6.72 12.16 -8.47
N ILE A 222 6.39 13.03 -9.43
CA ILE A 222 6.75 14.46 -9.37
C ILE A 222 6.07 15.14 -8.17
N ILE A 223 4.78 14.86 -7.94
CA ILE A 223 4.04 15.40 -6.79
C ILE A 223 4.64 14.91 -5.48
N ALA A 224 4.96 13.62 -5.39
CA ALA A 224 5.56 13.03 -4.20
C ALA A 224 6.96 13.57 -3.92
N LYS A 225 7.76 13.80 -4.98
CA LYS A 225 9.08 14.42 -4.86
C LYS A 225 8.97 15.84 -4.32
N TYR A 226 8.01 16.63 -4.80
CA TYR A 226 7.72 17.93 -4.22
C TYR A 226 7.36 17.82 -2.73
N ILE A 227 6.50 16.87 -2.36
CA ILE A 227 6.14 16.66 -0.95
C ILE A 227 7.37 16.26 -0.12
N LEU A 228 8.25 15.43 -0.68
CA LEU A 228 9.49 15.01 -0.05
C LEU A 228 10.40 16.22 0.23
N ASP A 229 10.63 17.02 -0.81
CA ASP A 229 11.55 18.16 -0.77
C ASP A 229 11.07 19.26 0.21
N GLU A 230 9.75 19.46 0.33
CA GLU A 230 9.16 20.54 1.13
C GLU A 230 8.76 20.14 2.56
N PHE A 231 8.28 18.91 2.77
CA PHE A 231 7.61 18.53 4.03
C PHE A 231 8.25 17.37 4.76
N SER A 232 8.79 16.36 4.05
CA SER A 232 9.28 15.16 4.73
C SER A 232 10.21 14.30 3.89
N GLU A 233 11.43 14.09 4.37
CA GLU A 233 12.37 13.13 3.78
C GLU A 233 11.93 11.66 3.92
N MET A 234 10.85 11.38 4.67
CA MET A 234 10.33 10.03 4.94
C MET A 234 9.39 9.52 3.83
N VAL A 235 9.13 10.33 2.81
CA VAL A 235 8.33 9.92 1.65
C VAL A 235 9.09 8.87 0.83
N ASP A 236 8.52 7.69 0.67
CA ASP A 236 9.07 6.67 -0.23
C ASP A 236 8.75 7.03 -1.69
N LEU A 237 9.79 7.27 -2.50
CA LEU A 237 9.65 7.54 -3.94
C LEU A 237 9.73 6.28 -4.81
N SER A 238 10.04 5.12 -4.24
CA SER A 238 10.22 3.87 -4.99
C SER A 238 8.91 3.17 -5.38
N ILE A 239 7.78 3.67 -4.87
CA ILE A 239 6.44 3.06 -4.94
C ILE A 239 5.59 3.48 -6.15
N TYR A 240 6.10 4.34 -7.03
CA TYR A 240 5.36 4.87 -8.18
C TYR A 240 5.43 3.92 -9.38
N ASP A 241 4.71 2.81 -9.27
CA ASP A 241 4.61 1.75 -10.29
C ASP A 241 3.15 1.43 -10.66
N SER A 242 2.90 0.72 -11.77
CA SER A 242 1.52 0.43 -12.23
C SER A 242 0.72 -0.56 -11.37
N ARG A 243 1.40 -1.25 -10.46
CA ARG A 243 0.84 -2.35 -9.66
C ARG A 243 1.04 -2.11 -8.18
N ARG A 244 1.05 -0.86 -7.75
CA ARG A 244 1.21 -0.51 -6.35
C ARG A 244 0.01 -1.02 -5.54
N VAL A 245 0.32 -1.65 -4.43
CA VAL A 245 -0.65 -2.08 -3.41
C VAL A 245 -0.35 -1.40 -2.09
N CYS A 246 -1.40 -1.12 -1.33
CA CYS A 246 -1.35 -0.51 -0.01
C CYS A 246 -2.12 -1.38 1.00
N LYS A 247 -1.72 -1.35 2.28
CA LYS A 247 -2.40 -2.09 3.34
C LYS A 247 -3.83 -1.56 3.46
N ILE A 248 -4.83 -2.45 3.43
CA ILE A 248 -6.22 -2.03 3.60
C ILE A 248 -6.53 -1.80 5.07
N ALA A 249 -7.46 -0.89 5.36
CA ALA A 249 -8.00 -0.80 6.70
C ALA A 249 -8.64 -2.15 7.09
N TYR A 250 -8.60 -2.46 8.37
CA TYR A 250 -9.01 -3.76 8.94
C TYR A 250 -8.10 -4.96 8.60
N SER A 251 -7.00 -4.78 7.87
CA SER A 251 -5.91 -5.75 7.93
C SER A 251 -5.23 -5.64 9.28
N LEU A 252 -5.08 -6.79 9.96
CA LEU A 252 -4.11 -6.94 11.05
C LEU A 252 -2.70 -6.68 10.52
#